data_AF-A0A9D5U846-F1
#
_entry.id   AF-A0A9D5U846-F1
#
_cell.length_a   1.000
_cell.length_b   1.000
_cell.length_c   1.000
_cell.angle_alpha   90.00
_cell.angle_beta   90.00
_cell.angle_gamma   90.00
#
_symmetry.space_group_name_H-M   'P 1'
#
loop_
_entity.id
_entity.type
_entity.pdbx_description
1 polymer ?
#
loop_
_entity_poly.entity_id
_entity_poly.type
_entity_poly.pdbx_seq_one_letter_code
_entity_poly.pdbx_strand_id
1 'polypeptide(L)'
;MKHYESSVPEDEPAVGPDEVDPPRAPLDARSAHRIALRYREWSLLDRGGRVGRLEADRRLDDYEEVAQRLLHDLDPLPLLDALIALGVESDDDGAFLDRVSTGAVEDVLHHRADLHQRIADRCRAEPSWSEAVRGATIDPELAARLPSPLPGLFPAPPPEAAGTGSPGRRNGRRPSLRQDRTGRRGRRTV
;
A
#
# COMPACT_ATOMS: atom_id res chain seq x y z
N MET A 1 -61.34 -26.66 27.55
CA MET A 1 -60.12 -26.51 28.36
C MET A 1 -58.96 -27.14 27.60
N LYS A 2 -57.85 -26.40 27.50
CA LYS A 2 -56.51 -26.73 27.00
C LYS A 2 -56.26 -26.54 25.49
N HIS A 3 -55.48 -25.48 25.26
CA HIS A 3 -54.73 -25.05 24.09
C HIS A 3 -53.54 -25.98 23.80
N TYR A 4 -53.00 -25.91 22.57
CA TYR A 4 -51.59 -25.66 22.22
C TYR A 4 -51.50 -25.81 20.69
N GLU A 5 -51.69 -24.71 19.95
CA GLU A 5 -50.66 -23.76 19.49
C GLU A 5 -49.63 -24.36 18.54
N SER A 6 -49.82 -23.94 17.28
CA SER A 6 -49.05 -24.19 16.08
C SER A 6 -47.72 -23.45 16.16
N SER A 7 -46.61 -24.16 16.06
CA SER A 7 -45.28 -23.58 15.91
C SER A 7 -45.15 -22.92 14.53
N VAL A 8 -45.13 -21.60 14.52
CA VAL A 8 -44.66 -20.77 13.40
C VAL A 8 -43.13 -20.70 13.50
N PRO A 9 -42.36 -20.86 12.41
CA PRO A 9 -40.92 -20.74 12.46
C PRO A 9 -40.53 -19.27 12.72
N GLU A 10 -39.62 -19.09 13.66
CA GLU A 10 -39.09 -17.78 14.09
C GLU A 10 -38.37 -17.10 12.92
N ASP A 11 -38.73 -15.84 12.70
CA ASP A 11 -38.05 -14.88 11.85
C ASP A 11 -36.55 -14.83 12.18
N GLU A 12 -35.70 -15.13 11.20
CA GLU A 12 -34.29 -14.75 11.24
C GLU A 12 -34.22 -13.22 11.32
N PRO A 13 -33.59 -12.63 12.36
CA PRO A 13 -33.37 -11.20 12.36
C PRO A 13 -32.40 -10.87 11.22
N ALA A 14 -32.91 -10.09 10.26
CA ALA A 14 -32.12 -9.50 9.19
C ALA A 14 -30.83 -8.89 9.78
N VAL A 15 -29.68 -9.39 9.32
CA VAL A 15 -28.37 -8.81 9.57
C VAL A 15 -28.44 -7.35 9.12
N GLY A 16 -28.55 -6.43 10.09
CA GLY A 16 -28.49 -5.01 9.85
C GLY A 16 -27.17 -4.64 9.18
N PRO A 17 -27.12 -3.53 8.43
CA PRO A 17 -25.88 -3.09 7.78
C PRO A 17 -24.79 -2.95 8.85
N ASP A 18 -23.58 -3.43 8.52
CA ASP A 18 -22.35 -3.33 9.31
C ASP A 18 -22.39 -2.08 10.20
N GLU A 19 -22.28 -2.28 11.52
CA GLU A 19 -22.00 -1.19 12.45
C GLU A 19 -20.74 -0.48 11.95
N VAL A 20 -20.94 0.64 11.26
CA VAL A 20 -19.87 1.55 10.92
C VAL A 20 -19.39 2.09 12.25
N ASP A 21 -18.27 1.57 12.72
CA ASP A 21 -17.59 2.03 13.92
C ASP A 21 -17.55 3.57 13.89
N PRO A 22 -18.03 4.23 14.95
CA PRO A 22 -18.06 5.69 14.97
C PRO A 22 -16.64 6.23 14.74
N PRO A 23 -16.50 7.38 14.04
CA PRO A 23 -15.19 7.96 13.76
C PRO A 23 -14.42 8.13 15.07
N ARG A 24 -13.24 7.52 15.14
CA ARG A 24 -12.39 7.55 16.34
C ARG A 24 -12.01 9.00 16.65
N ALA A 25 -11.95 9.32 17.94
CA ALA A 25 -11.56 10.65 18.40
C ALA A 25 -10.17 11.06 17.84
N PRO A 26 -9.92 12.36 17.59
CA PRO A 26 -8.64 12.84 17.11
C PRO A 26 -7.49 12.37 18.00
N LEU A 27 -6.42 11.88 17.39
CA LEU A 27 -5.21 11.47 18.09
C LEU A 27 -4.43 12.68 18.59
N ASP A 28 -4.23 12.77 19.91
CA ASP A 28 -3.22 13.66 20.45
C ASP A 28 -1.81 13.14 20.10
N ALA A 29 -0.82 14.05 20.10
CA ALA A 29 0.55 13.75 19.69
C ALA A 29 1.21 12.65 20.54
N ARG A 30 0.87 12.54 21.84
CA ARG A 30 1.43 11.52 22.73
C ARG A 30 0.88 10.15 22.42
N SER A 31 -0.43 10.06 22.17
CA SER A 31 -1.11 8.85 21.76
C SER A 31 -0.59 8.37 20.40
N ALA A 32 -0.44 9.28 19.44
CA ALA A 32 0.15 9.01 18.12
C ALA A 32 1.58 8.45 18.24
N HIS A 33 2.44 9.10 19.04
CA HIS A 33 3.81 8.64 19.25
C HIS A 33 3.88 7.24 19.89
N ARG A 34 3.01 6.95 20.88
CA ARG A 34 2.94 5.62 21.50
C ARG A 34 2.56 4.54 20.49
N ILE A 35 1.60 4.81 19.60
CA ILE A 35 1.20 3.86 18.55
C ILE A 35 2.35 3.65 17.57
N ALA A 36 3.01 4.73 17.14
CA ALA A 36 4.16 4.67 16.23
C ALA A 36 5.32 3.84 16.83
N LEU A 37 5.57 3.94 18.14
CA LEU A 37 6.57 3.11 18.83
C LEU A 37 6.21 1.62 18.80
N ARG A 38 4.95 1.25 19.07
CA ARG A 38 4.50 -0.16 19.01
C ARG A 38 4.61 -0.71 17.59
N TYR A 39 4.22 0.09 16.60
CA TYR A 39 4.39 -0.26 15.19
C TYR A 39 5.85 -0.47 14.82
N ARG A 40 6.76 0.39 15.31
CA ARG A 40 8.20 0.23 15.10
C ARG A 40 8.70 -1.07 15.71
N GLU A 41 8.34 -1.38 16.95
CA GLU A 41 8.71 -2.65 17.60
C GLU A 41 8.21 -3.87 16.81
N TRP A 42 6.94 -3.84 16.38
CA TRP A 42 6.38 -4.88 15.52
C TRP A 42 7.18 -5.01 14.21
N SER A 43 7.53 -3.88 13.57
CA SER A 43 8.26 -3.89 12.31
C SER A 43 9.66 -4.50 12.41
N LEU A 44 10.32 -4.34 13.56
CA LEU A 44 11.62 -4.95 13.87
C LEU A 44 11.49 -6.46 14.06
N LEU A 45 10.41 -6.91 14.72
CA LEU A 45 10.11 -8.33 14.89
C LEU A 45 9.82 -9.00 13.54
N ASP A 46 9.01 -8.36 12.70
CA ASP A 46 8.61 -8.85 11.38
C ASP A 46 9.80 -8.99 10.40
N ARG A 47 10.77 -8.07 10.46
CA ARG A 47 12.02 -8.20 9.67
C ARG A 47 13.04 -9.16 10.28
N GLY A 48 12.81 -9.62 11.49
CA GLY A 48 13.70 -10.53 12.20
C GLY A 48 13.70 -11.95 11.65
N GLY A 49 14.38 -12.84 12.37
CA GLY A 49 14.35 -14.28 12.11
C GLY A 49 12.97 -14.91 12.35
N ARG A 50 12.83 -16.21 12.11
CA ARG A 50 11.55 -16.94 12.26
C ARG A 50 10.84 -16.69 13.59
N VAL A 51 11.58 -16.66 14.71
CA VAL A 51 11.01 -16.41 16.04
C VAL A 51 10.43 -14.99 16.14
N GLY A 52 11.14 -13.99 15.60
CA GLY A 52 10.66 -12.61 15.55
C GLY A 52 9.37 -12.50 14.75
N ARG A 53 9.31 -13.13 13.57
CA ARG A 53 8.11 -13.13 12.73
C ARG A 53 6.90 -13.77 13.40
N LEU A 54 7.08 -14.90 14.10
CA LEU A 54 5.99 -15.51 14.86
C LEU A 54 5.50 -14.64 16.02
N GLU A 55 6.38 -13.82 16.60
CA GLU A 55 5.98 -12.84 17.62
C GLU A 55 5.29 -11.61 17.00
N ALA A 56 5.74 -11.17 15.82
CA ALA A 56 5.06 -10.14 15.05
C ALA A 56 3.64 -10.55 14.68
N ASP A 57 3.42 -11.82 14.28
CA ASP A 57 2.08 -12.36 13.99
C ASP A 57 1.15 -12.30 15.21
N ARG A 58 1.68 -12.48 16.43
CA ARG A 58 0.88 -12.36 17.67
C ARG A 58 0.55 -10.91 18.02
N ARG A 59 1.30 -9.96 17.46
CA ARG A 59 1.15 -8.52 17.64
C ARG A 59 0.59 -7.88 16.38
N LEU A 60 -0.14 -8.63 15.55
CA LEU A 60 -0.69 -8.13 14.30
C LEU A 60 -1.59 -6.90 14.53
N ASP A 61 -2.27 -6.84 15.68
CA ASP A 61 -3.07 -5.69 16.11
C ASP A 61 -2.26 -4.37 16.12
N ASP A 62 -0.95 -4.39 16.39
CA ASP A 62 -0.10 -3.19 16.36
C ASP A 62 0.08 -2.66 14.93
N TYR A 63 0.13 -3.54 13.93
CA TYR A 63 0.14 -3.20 12.50
C TYR A 63 -1.24 -2.75 12.03
N GLU A 64 -2.28 -3.52 12.35
CA GLU A 64 -3.65 -3.23 11.95
C GLU A 64 -4.16 -1.92 12.55
N GLU A 65 -3.78 -1.61 13.79
CA GLU A 65 -4.15 -0.33 14.41
C GLU A 65 -3.65 0.86 13.58
N VAL A 66 -2.41 0.81 13.07
CA VAL A 66 -1.87 1.88 12.21
C VAL A 66 -2.66 1.96 10.90
N ALA A 67 -2.83 0.83 10.20
CA ALA A 67 -3.57 0.82 8.93
C ALA A 67 -5.01 1.36 9.08
N GLN A 68 -5.72 0.88 10.09
CA GLN A 68 -7.09 1.30 10.39
C GLN A 68 -7.17 2.80 10.69
N ARG A 69 -6.26 3.32 11.54
CA ARG A 69 -6.27 4.74 11.89
C ARG A 69 -5.91 5.63 10.71
N LEU A 70 -4.92 5.26 9.92
CA LEU A 70 -4.51 6.05 8.76
C LEU A 70 -5.63 6.19 7.73
N LEU A 71 -6.39 5.12 7.51
CA LEU A 71 -7.46 5.10 6.52
C LEU A 71 -8.79 5.63 7.03
N HIS A 72 -9.09 5.48 8.33
CA HIS A 72 -10.44 5.73 8.86
C HIS A 72 -10.52 6.81 9.95
N ASP A 73 -9.41 7.22 10.58
CA ASP A 73 -9.46 8.34 11.53
C ASP A 73 -9.71 9.67 10.79
N LEU A 74 -10.44 10.58 11.44
CA LEU A 74 -10.74 11.91 10.89
C LEU A 74 -9.47 12.72 10.60
N ASP A 75 -8.48 12.63 11.49
CA ASP A 75 -7.18 13.27 11.31
C ASP A 75 -6.04 12.29 11.63
N PRO A 76 -5.52 11.56 10.64
CA PRO A 76 -4.43 10.60 10.83
C PRO A 76 -3.04 11.26 10.81
N LEU A 77 -2.96 12.55 10.46
CA LEU A 77 -1.66 13.21 10.22
C LEU A 77 -0.74 13.22 11.46
N PRO A 78 -1.22 13.40 12.71
CA PRO A 78 -0.36 13.27 13.89
C PRO A 78 0.33 11.89 14.01
N LEU A 79 -0.31 10.81 13.53
CA LEU A 79 0.28 9.48 13.52
C LEU A 79 1.36 9.37 12.43
N LEU A 80 1.12 9.90 11.24
CA LEU A 80 2.16 9.98 10.20
C LEU A 80 3.35 10.84 10.65
N ASP A 81 3.08 12.00 11.26
CA ASP A 81 4.12 12.88 11.82
C ASP A 81 5.01 12.08 12.79
N ALA A 82 4.41 11.27 13.68
CA ALA A 82 5.15 10.44 14.63
C ALA A 82 5.92 9.28 13.97
N LEU A 83 5.35 8.62 12.96
CA LEU A 83 6.01 7.52 12.23
C LEU A 83 7.22 8.03 11.44
N ILE A 84 7.08 9.17 10.76
CA ILE A 84 8.16 9.80 9.99
C ILE A 84 9.27 10.29 10.93
N ALA A 85 8.91 10.94 12.05
CA ALA A 85 9.89 11.37 13.04
C ALA A 85 10.72 10.18 13.57
N LEU A 86 10.07 9.07 13.93
CA LEU A 86 10.76 7.85 14.34
C LEU A 86 11.60 7.23 13.20
N GLY A 87 11.16 7.34 11.96
CA GLY A 87 11.92 6.94 10.76
C GLY A 87 13.24 7.68 10.64
N VAL A 88 13.20 9.00 10.78
CA VAL A 88 14.39 9.87 10.68
C VAL A 88 15.33 9.70 11.87
N GLU A 89 14.80 9.46 13.07
CA GLU A 89 15.59 9.25 14.29
C GLU A 89 16.14 7.82 14.43
N SER A 90 15.77 6.90 13.55
CA SER A 90 16.20 5.49 13.64
C SER A 90 17.61 5.27 13.10
N ASP A 91 18.45 4.61 13.89
CA ASP A 91 19.79 4.17 13.49
C ASP A 91 19.77 2.87 12.64
N ASP A 92 18.81 2.71 11.73
CA ASP A 92 18.61 1.48 10.94
C ASP A 92 18.84 1.68 9.43
N ASP A 93 19.75 2.58 9.07
CA ASP A 93 20.08 2.96 7.68
C ASP A 93 18.84 3.36 6.86
N GLY A 94 17.83 3.96 7.51
CA GLY A 94 16.59 4.40 6.87
C GLY A 94 15.59 3.27 6.60
N ALA A 95 15.87 2.03 7.02
CA ALA A 95 15.05 0.89 6.69
C ALA A 95 13.62 1.02 7.25
N PHE A 96 13.44 1.61 8.44
CA PHE A 96 12.11 1.87 9.00
C PHE A 96 11.38 2.97 8.23
N LEU A 97 12.07 4.05 7.84
CA LEU A 97 11.49 5.11 7.03
C LEU A 97 11.04 4.59 5.66
N ASP A 98 11.80 3.71 5.00
CA ASP A 98 11.40 3.06 3.76
C ASP A 98 10.10 2.24 3.91
N ARG A 99 9.94 1.57 5.06
CA ARG A 99 8.71 0.82 5.37
C ARG A 99 7.51 1.74 5.59
N VAL A 100 7.72 2.86 6.27
CA VAL A 100 6.67 3.88 6.47
C VAL A 100 6.30 4.49 5.11
N SER A 101 7.29 4.74 4.25
CA SER A 101 7.10 5.31 2.91
C SER A 101 6.27 4.40 2.01
N THR A 102 6.67 3.12 1.88
CA THR A 102 6.03 2.11 1.02
C THR A 102 4.78 1.46 1.62
N GLY A 103 4.36 1.89 2.82
CA GLY A 103 3.15 1.41 3.49
C GLY A 103 2.28 2.58 3.89
N ALA A 104 2.46 3.07 5.11
CA ALA A 104 1.64 4.12 5.71
C ALA A 104 1.46 5.38 4.83
N VAL A 105 2.54 5.90 4.25
CA VAL A 105 2.48 7.11 3.41
C VAL A 105 1.83 6.80 2.06
N GLU A 106 2.20 5.69 1.43
CA GLU A 106 1.64 5.22 0.17
C GLU A 106 0.12 4.98 0.27
N ASP A 107 -0.34 4.31 1.32
CA ASP A 107 -1.76 4.02 1.57
C ASP A 107 -2.57 5.31 1.69
N VAL A 108 -2.07 6.28 2.46
CA VAL A 108 -2.74 7.57 2.64
C VAL A 108 -2.79 8.35 1.32
N LEU A 109 -1.71 8.35 0.53
CA LEU A 109 -1.70 9.01 -0.77
C LEU A 109 -2.68 8.36 -1.76
N HIS A 110 -2.85 7.04 -1.75
CA HIS A 110 -3.80 6.34 -2.62
C HIS A 110 -5.26 6.51 -2.19
N HIS A 111 -5.53 6.52 -0.89
CA HIS A 111 -6.89 6.35 -0.37
C HIS A 111 -7.48 7.61 0.28
N ARG A 112 -6.67 8.61 0.65
CA ARG A 112 -7.10 9.82 1.38
C ARG A 112 -6.84 11.10 0.58
N ALA A 113 -7.59 11.27 -0.50
CA ALA A 113 -7.54 12.46 -1.33
C ALA A 113 -7.85 13.77 -0.57
N ASP A 114 -8.63 13.68 0.51
CA ASP A 114 -8.94 14.78 1.42
C ASP A 114 -7.68 15.34 2.14
N LEU A 115 -6.62 14.53 2.26
CA LEU A 115 -5.39 14.90 2.97
C LEU A 115 -4.28 15.41 2.08
N HIS A 116 -4.39 15.25 0.75
CA HIS A 116 -3.30 15.58 -0.20
C HIS A 116 -2.76 17.00 -0.05
N GLN A 117 -3.64 17.99 0.13
CA GLN A 117 -3.21 19.38 0.33
C GLN A 117 -2.43 19.56 1.64
N ARG A 118 -2.90 18.95 2.73
CA ARG A 118 -2.24 19.03 4.05
C ARG A 118 -0.88 18.33 4.05
N ILE A 119 -0.75 17.23 3.30
CA ILE A 119 0.52 16.53 3.09
C ILE A 119 1.46 17.40 2.26
N ALA A 120 0.99 18.02 1.18
CA ALA A 120 1.79 18.95 0.39
C ALA A 120 2.29 20.14 1.23
N ASP A 121 1.45 20.69 2.10
CA ASP A 121 1.82 21.77 3.01
C ASP A 121 2.94 21.33 3.98
N ARG A 122 2.85 20.12 4.55
CA ARG A 122 3.92 19.53 5.37
C ARG A 122 5.20 19.30 4.60
N CYS A 123 5.15 18.76 3.38
CA CYS A 123 6.34 18.59 2.54
C CYS A 123 7.07 19.90 2.24
N ARG A 124 6.34 21.03 2.17
CA ARG A 124 6.97 22.36 2.02
C ARG A 124 7.63 22.84 3.32
N ALA A 125 7.05 22.50 4.47
CA ALA A 125 7.55 22.93 5.78
C ALA A 125 8.70 22.06 6.30
N GLU A 126 8.67 20.76 6.02
CA GLU A 126 9.50 19.75 6.67
C GLU A 126 10.17 18.84 5.62
N PRO A 127 11.52 18.85 5.53
CA PRO A 127 12.24 18.00 4.58
C PRO A 127 12.02 16.49 4.79
N SER A 128 11.85 16.04 6.04
CA SER A 128 11.56 14.65 6.41
C SER A 128 10.28 14.13 5.74
N TRP A 129 9.26 14.97 5.64
CA TRP A 129 8.02 14.66 4.94
C TRP A 129 8.24 14.47 3.43
N SER A 130 9.05 15.33 2.81
CA SER A 130 9.40 15.18 1.40
C SER A 130 10.21 13.90 1.14
N GLU A 131 11.09 13.51 2.05
CA GLU A 131 11.85 12.26 1.98
C GLU A 131 10.94 11.03 2.10
N ALA A 132 10.06 11.01 3.11
CA ALA A 132 9.09 9.94 3.29
C ALA A 132 8.16 9.78 2.07
N VAL A 133 7.66 10.90 1.52
CA VAL A 133 6.82 10.85 0.31
C VAL A 133 7.60 10.36 -0.91
N ARG A 134 8.88 10.73 -1.06
CA ARG A 134 9.72 10.26 -2.17
C ARG A 134 9.90 8.74 -2.16
N GLY A 135 9.89 8.11 -0.99
CA GLY A 135 9.98 6.66 -0.85
C GLY A 135 8.69 5.90 -1.18
N ALA A 136 7.56 6.58 -1.34
CA ALA A 136 6.28 5.95 -1.68
C ALA A 136 6.20 5.60 -3.18
N THR A 137 5.57 4.47 -3.49
CA THR A 137 5.38 4.03 -4.88
C THR A 137 4.00 4.48 -5.37
N ILE A 138 3.95 5.60 -6.08
CA ILE A 138 2.70 6.18 -6.57
C ILE A 138 2.58 6.01 -8.09
N ASP A 139 1.40 5.60 -8.55
CA ASP A 139 1.10 5.53 -9.98
C ASP A 139 1.27 6.91 -10.67
N PRO A 140 1.88 7.00 -11.86
CA PRO A 140 2.12 8.27 -12.54
C PRO A 140 0.87 9.13 -12.76
N GLU A 141 -0.29 8.52 -13.02
CA GLU A 141 -1.56 9.23 -13.20
C GLU A 141 -2.07 9.81 -11.88
N LEU A 142 -1.88 9.11 -10.77
CA LEU A 142 -2.15 9.65 -9.44
C LEU A 142 -1.16 10.78 -9.11
N ALA A 143 0.14 10.54 -9.28
CA ALA A 143 1.19 11.51 -8.99
C ALA A 143 0.98 12.84 -9.73
N ALA A 144 0.56 12.81 -11.00
CA ALA A 144 0.30 14.01 -11.81
C ALA A 144 -0.89 14.85 -11.31
N ARG A 145 -1.81 14.26 -10.55
CA ARG A 145 -3.00 14.95 -10.01
C ARG A 145 -2.78 15.50 -8.59
N LEU A 146 -1.67 15.15 -7.93
CA LEU A 146 -1.37 15.61 -6.59
C LEU A 146 -1.03 17.11 -6.57
N PRO A 147 -1.33 17.84 -5.47
CA PRO A 147 -0.93 19.22 -5.31
C PRO A 147 0.60 19.35 -5.21
N SER A 148 1.15 20.43 -5.79
CA SER A 148 2.57 20.78 -5.64
C SER A 148 2.96 20.87 -4.16
N PRO A 149 4.12 20.36 -3.70
CA PRO A 149 5.26 19.89 -4.49
C PRO A 149 5.22 18.40 -4.84
N LEU A 150 4.17 17.67 -4.44
CA LEU A 150 4.14 16.20 -4.47
C LEU A 150 4.45 15.59 -5.86
N PRO A 151 3.92 16.08 -7.00
CA PRO A 151 4.24 15.50 -8.30
C PRO A 151 5.73 15.49 -8.62
N GLY A 152 6.50 16.47 -8.12
CA GLY A 152 7.93 16.58 -8.35
C GLY A 152 8.79 15.70 -7.44
N LEU A 153 8.19 15.01 -6.48
CA LEU A 153 8.91 14.11 -5.57
C LEU A 153 9.02 12.68 -6.13
N PHE A 154 8.20 12.31 -7.10
CA PHE A 154 8.20 10.99 -7.71
C PHE A 154 9.08 10.95 -8.96
N PRO A 155 9.79 9.84 -9.22
CA PRO A 155 10.58 9.70 -10.44
C PRO A 155 9.67 9.74 -11.67
N ALA A 156 10.06 10.51 -12.69
CA ALA A 156 9.36 10.49 -13.96
C ALA A 156 9.48 9.09 -14.59
N PRO A 157 8.40 8.51 -15.13
CA PRO A 157 8.49 7.24 -15.84
C PRO A 157 9.46 7.39 -17.02
N PRO A 158 10.30 6.38 -17.30
CA PRO A 158 11.20 6.42 -18.44
C PRO A 158 10.38 6.60 -19.75
N PRO A 159 10.93 7.33 -20.74
CA PRO A 159 10.19 7.75 -21.93
C PRO A 159 9.61 6.61 -22.79
N GLU A 160 10.02 5.36 -22.56
CA GLU A 160 9.55 4.17 -23.29
C GLU A 160 8.12 3.74 -22.92
N ALA A 161 7.59 4.19 -21.78
CA ALA A 161 6.21 3.87 -21.35
C ALA A 161 5.14 4.77 -22.00
N ALA A 162 5.52 5.90 -22.61
CA ALA A 162 4.58 6.84 -23.25
C ALA A 162 4.27 6.50 -24.72
N GLY A 163 4.80 5.39 -25.25
CA GLY A 163 4.88 5.12 -26.68
C GLY A 163 4.20 3.87 -27.22
N THR A 164 3.53 3.04 -26.42
CA THR A 164 2.81 1.86 -26.94
C THR A 164 1.32 2.13 -27.09
N GLY A 165 1.01 3.13 -27.91
CA GLY A 165 -0.24 3.12 -28.66
C GLY A 165 -0.34 1.79 -29.41
N SER A 166 -1.29 0.95 -29.03
CA SER A 166 -1.59 -0.30 -29.72
C SER A 166 -1.86 -0.01 -31.20
N PRO A 167 -1.02 -0.46 -32.15
CA PRO A 167 -1.41 -0.47 -33.55
C PRO A 167 -2.33 -1.67 -33.74
N GLY A 168 -3.59 -1.38 -34.04
CA GLY A 168 -4.62 -2.38 -34.26
C GLY A 168 -4.25 -3.48 -35.24
N ARG A 169 -4.99 -4.59 -35.10
CA ARG A 169 -5.18 -5.66 -36.09
C ARG A 169 -4.87 -5.21 -37.53
N ARG A 170 -3.97 -5.91 -38.19
CA ARG A 170 -4.13 -6.22 -39.62
C ARG A 170 -3.48 -7.54 -39.97
N ASN A 171 -4.33 -8.45 -40.45
CA ASN A 171 -4.00 -9.73 -41.06
C ASN A 171 -2.87 -9.59 -42.10
N GLY A 172 -1.88 -10.47 -42.04
CA GLY A 172 -0.76 -10.45 -42.98
C GLY A 172 0.01 -11.76 -43.05
N ARG A 173 -0.61 -12.78 -43.66
CA ARG A 173 0.02 -13.86 -44.45
C ARG A 173 1.28 -14.54 -43.87
N ARG A 174 1.06 -15.76 -43.37
CA ARG A 174 2.00 -16.90 -43.42
C ARG A 174 2.62 -17.01 -44.83
N PRO A 175 3.95 -16.93 -45.00
CA PRO A 175 4.60 -17.43 -46.20
C PRO A 175 4.94 -18.90 -45.99
N SER A 176 4.24 -19.77 -46.70
CA SER A 176 4.66 -21.14 -46.94
C SER A 176 5.87 -21.14 -47.87
N LEU A 177 7.06 -21.46 -47.37
CA LEU A 177 8.17 -21.85 -48.25
C LEU A 177 8.57 -23.30 -47.94
N ARG A 178 8.03 -24.20 -48.77
CA ARG A 178 8.70 -25.45 -49.09
C ARG A 178 10.00 -25.10 -49.81
N GLN A 179 11.13 -25.56 -49.30
CA GLN A 179 12.25 -25.94 -50.16
C GLN A 179 12.79 -27.29 -49.69
N ASP A 180 12.49 -28.29 -50.52
CA ASP A 180 13.08 -29.61 -50.50
C ASP A 180 14.58 -29.57 -50.79
N ARG A 181 15.28 -30.53 -50.18
CA ARG A 181 16.45 -31.28 -50.69
C ARG A 181 17.66 -30.49 -51.20
N THR A 182 18.81 -30.70 -50.57
CA THR A 182 19.89 -31.61 -51.02
C THR A 182 21.10 -31.51 -50.09
N GLY A 183 21.81 -32.61 -49.83
CA GLY A 183 23.07 -32.57 -49.09
C GLY A 183 23.43 -33.85 -48.33
N ARG A 184 23.93 -34.84 -49.05
CA ARG A 184 24.36 -36.17 -48.59
C ARG A 184 25.82 -36.16 -48.09
N ARG A 185 26.12 -37.05 -47.13
CA ARG A 185 27.44 -37.55 -46.59
C ARG A 185 27.70 -37.03 -45.17
N GLY A 186 27.98 -37.82 -44.14
CA GLY A 186 28.36 -39.22 -44.04
C GLY A 186 29.53 -39.32 -43.05
N ARG A 187 29.31 -39.91 -41.87
CA ARG A 187 30.37 -40.54 -41.06
C ARG A 187 29.78 -41.47 -40.00
N ARG A 188 30.00 -42.78 -40.22
CA ARG A 188 30.10 -43.86 -39.22
C ARG A 188 31.30 -43.55 -38.29
N THR A 189 31.47 -44.07 -37.07
CA THR A 189 31.19 -45.37 -36.42
C THR A 189 31.37 -45.14 -34.90
N VAL A 190 30.65 -45.84 -34.02
CA VAL A 190 31.17 -46.90 -33.11
C VAL A 190 32.59 -46.65 -32.61
#